data_AF-A0A3D6CAP6-F1
#
_entry.id   AF-A0A3D6CAP6-F1
#
_cell.length_a   1.000
_cell.length_b   1.000
_cell.length_c   1.000
_cell.angle_alpha   90.00
_cell.angle_beta   90.00
_cell.angle_gamma   90.00
#
_symmetry.space_group_name_H-M   'P 1'
#
loop_
_entity.id
_entity.type
_entity.pdbx_description
1 polymer ?
#
loop_
_entity_poly.entity_id
_entity_poly.type
_entity_poly.pdbx_seq_one_letter_code
_entity_poly.pdbx_strand_id
1 'polypeptide(L)'
;MALYFITKQFQTRKMAYDKAQNVLWVDPNFKEKFFMGQQVGFNLDLLRSIEQYPALSQKVAAKAPLVFFTLHLKDMKVAVGVDEDGLAFVNGLAVPETPSINGNPIVQRKLK
;
A
#
# COMPACT_ATOMS: atom_id res chain seq x y z
N MET A 1 7.83 5.65 11.02
CA MET A 1 7.26 5.26 9.71
C MET A 1 5.91 4.57 9.89
N ALA A 2 4.86 5.26 9.49
CA ALA A 2 3.50 4.76 9.42
C ALA A 2 3.01 4.83 7.96
N LEU A 3 2.65 3.66 7.42
CA LEU A 3 2.08 3.52 6.08
C LEU A 3 0.61 3.13 6.20
N TYR A 4 -0.26 3.77 5.43
CA TYR A 4 -1.70 3.51 5.46
C TYR A 4 -2.22 3.21 4.06
N PHE A 5 -2.89 2.07 3.90
CA PHE A 5 -3.73 1.80 2.75
C PHE A 5 -5.05 2.55 2.90
N ILE A 6 -5.48 3.24 1.84
CA ILE A 6 -6.77 3.93 1.81
C ILE A 6 -7.76 3.07 1.02
N THR A 7 -8.83 2.64 1.70
CA THR A 7 -9.88 1.85 1.07
C THR A 7 -10.72 2.70 0.12
N LYS A 8 -11.55 2.06 -0.72
CA LYS A 8 -12.52 2.77 -1.58
C LYS A 8 -13.52 3.61 -0.78
N GLN A 9 -13.75 3.28 0.49
CA GLN A 9 -14.60 4.02 1.43
C GLN A 9 -13.83 5.11 2.20
N PHE A 10 -12.61 5.46 1.76
CA PHE A 10 -11.75 6.47 2.39
C PHE A 10 -11.36 6.18 3.84
N GLN A 11 -11.37 4.90 4.22
CA GLN A 11 -10.90 4.45 5.54
C GLN A 11 -9.42 4.11 5.47
N THR A 12 -8.68 4.39 6.54
CA THR A 12 -7.26 4.06 6.65
C THR A 12 -7.07 2.68 7.26
N ARG A 13 -6.19 1.88 6.67
CA ARG A 13 -5.72 0.60 7.20
C ARG A 13 -4.21 0.65 7.29
N LYS A 14 -3.63 0.23 8.42
CA LYS A 14 -2.17 0.21 8.54
C LYS A 14 -1.56 -0.77 7.53
N MET A 15 -0.36 -0.46 7.08
CA MET A 15 0.46 -1.33 6.26
C MET A 15 1.83 -1.51 6.88
N ALA A 16 2.44 -2.66 6.61
CA ALA A 16 3.83 -2.95 6.90
C ALA A 16 4.57 -3.26 5.60
N TYR A 17 5.74 -2.66 5.43
CA TYR A 17 6.63 -3.00 4.33
C TYR A 17 7.51 -4.19 4.70
N ASP A 18 7.49 -5.22 3.87
CA ASP A 18 8.39 -6.37 3.94
C ASP A 18 9.47 -6.22 2.87
N LYS A 19 10.68 -5.85 3.30
CA LYS A 19 11.84 -5.64 2.43
C LYS A 19 12.33 -6.92 1.76
N ALA A 20 12.16 -8.08 2.40
CA ALA A 20 12.64 -9.35 1.83
C ALA A 20 11.81 -9.80 0.63
N GLN A 21 10.50 -9.50 0.67
CA GLN A 21 9.56 -9.84 -0.40
C GLN A 21 9.22 -8.66 -1.32
N ASN A 22 9.66 -7.45 -0.97
CA ASN A 22 9.27 -6.20 -1.59
C ASN A 22 7.73 -6.02 -1.66
N VAL A 23 7.04 -6.31 -0.55
CA VAL A 23 5.57 -6.30 -0.46
C VAL A 23 5.08 -5.34 0.63
N LEU A 24 4.04 -4.57 0.32
CA LEU A 24 3.26 -3.84 1.33
C LEU A 24 2.11 -4.71 1.83
N TRP A 25 2.25 -5.26 3.04
CA TRP A 25 1.21 -6.05 3.69
C TRP A 25 0.19 -5.15 4.39
N VAL A 26 -1.09 -5.32 4.06
CA VAL A 26 -2.17 -4.57 4.70
C VAL A 26 -2.57 -5.29 5.99
N ASP A 27 -2.65 -4.55 7.09
CA ASP A 27 -3.09 -5.11 8.38
C ASP A 27 -4.51 -5.67 8.24
N PRO A 28 -4.74 -6.97 8.49
CA PRO A 28 -6.00 -7.64 8.18
C PRO A 28 -7.14 -7.06 9.03
N ASN A 29 -8.30 -6.87 8.42
CA ASN A 29 -9.51 -6.55 9.17
C ASN A 29 -10.03 -7.80 9.92
N PHE A 30 -11.06 -7.61 10.74
CA PHE A 30 -11.65 -8.71 11.52
C PHE A 30 -12.09 -9.90 10.64
N LYS A 31 -12.65 -9.62 9.46
CA LYS A 31 -13.10 -10.67 8.53
C LYS A 31 -11.92 -11.48 7.97
N GLU A 32 -10.88 -10.79 7.52
CA GLU A 32 -9.66 -11.39 6.99
C GLU A 32 -8.92 -12.22 8.05
N LYS A 33 -8.88 -11.72 9.28
CA LYS A 33 -8.21 -12.39 10.40
C LYS A 33 -8.96 -13.63 10.88
N PHE A 34 -10.26 -13.52 11.16
CA PHE A 34 -11.01 -14.56 11.87
C PHE A 34 -11.76 -15.53 10.95
N PHE A 35 -12.13 -15.12 9.73
CA PHE A 35 -12.91 -15.98 8.83
C PHE A 35 -12.09 -16.51 7.66
N MET A 36 -11.17 -15.70 7.12
CA MET A 36 -10.37 -16.11 5.96
C MET A 36 -9.00 -16.65 6.35
N GLY A 37 -8.48 -16.27 7.52
CA GLY A 37 -7.12 -16.61 7.95
C GLY A 37 -6.07 -16.13 6.94
N GLN A 38 -6.32 -14.98 6.30
CA GLN A 38 -5.52 -14.47 5.20
C GLN A 38 -5.19 -13.00 5.37
N GLN A 39 -4.04 -12.60 4.88
CA GLN A 39 -3.60 -11.22 4.77
C GLN A 39 -3.28 -10.90 3.32
N VAL A 40 -3.74 -9.74 2.86
CA VAL A 40 -3.49 -9.23 1.52
C VAL A 40 -2.27 -8.29 1.54
N GLY A 41 -1.45 -8.37 0.50
CA GLY A 41 -0.34 -7.46 0.28
C GLY A 41 -0.26 -7.00 -1.17
N PHE A 42 0.47 -5.90 -1.39
CA PHE A 42 0.73 -5.33 -2.69
C PHE A 42 2.19 -5.57 -3.10
N ASN A 43 2.41 -6.20 -4.24
CA ASN A 43 3.75 -6.50 -4.74
C ASN A 43 4.37 -5.26 -5.42
N LEU A 44 5.42 -4.69 -4.83
CA LEU A 44 6.10 -3.52 -5.34
C LEU A 44 7.07 -3.83 -6.50
N ASP A 45 7.40 -5.09 -6.77
CA ASP A 45 8.14 -5.45 -8.00
C ASP A 45 7.33 -5.14 -9.28
N LEU A 46 6.02 -4.97 -9.12
CA LEU A 46 5.08 -4.60 -10.18
C LEU A 46 4.73 -3.11 -10.16
N LEU A 47 5.46 -2.30 -9.37
CA LEU A 47 5.31 -0.86 -9.32
C LEU A 47 5.76 -0.23 -10.64
N ARG A 48 4.90 0.62 -11.20
CA ARG A 48 5.09 1.31 -12.49
C ARG A 48 5.36 2.79 -12.30
N SER A 49 4.67 3.41 -11.35
CA SER A 49 4.87 4.82 -11.00
C SER A 49 4.28 5.11 -9.62
N ILE A 50 4.69 6.26 -9.09
CA ILE A 50 4.18 6.83 -7.84
C ILE A 50 3.74 8.25 -8.15
N GLU A 51 2.48 8.57 -7.87
CA GLU A 51 1.93 9.91 -8.11
C GLU A 51 1.42 10.50 -6.79
N GLN A 52 1.66 11.78 -6.52
CA GLN A 52 1.06 12.45 -5.38
C GLN A 52 -0.44 12.63 -5.60
N TYR A 53 -1.24 12.42 -4.55
CA TYR A 53 -2.70 12.56 -4.61
C TYR A 53 -3.26 13.43 -3.46
N PRO A 54 -2.94 14.73 -3.44
CA PRO A 54 -3.28 15.62 -2.33
C PRO A 54 -4.80 15.77 -2.11
N ALA A 55 -5.62 15.65 -3.15
CA ALA A 55 -7.08 15.75 -3.06
C ALA A 55 -7.71 14.68 -2.14
N LEU A 56 -7.00 13.57 -1.89
CA LEU A 56 -7.47 12.51 -0.99
C LEU A 56 -7.54 12.96 0.47
N SER A 57 -6.74 13.96 0.85
CA SER A 57 -6.73 14.56 2.19
C SER A 57 -8.08 15.10 2.65
N GLN A 58 -8.91 15.57 1.72
CA GLN A 58 -10.23 16.12 2.03
C GLN A 58 -11.28 15.03 2.31
N LYS A 59 -11.02 13.79 1.90
CA LYS A 59 -11.97 12.67 1.97
C LYS A 59 -11.62 11.67 3.06
N VAL A 60 -10.34 11.57 3.42
CA VAL A 60 -9.84 10.60 4.39
C VAL A 60 -9.88 11.20 5.80
N ALA A 61 -10.65 10.57 6.68
CA ALA A 61 -10.62 10.86 8.11
C ALA A 61 -9.35 10.24 8.74
N ALA A 62 -8.21 10.93 8.63
CA ALA A 62 -6.96 10.53 9.28
C ALA A 62 -6.79 11.25 10.63
N LYS A 63 -6.29 10.52 11.64
CA LYS A 63 -5.98 11.09 12.96
C LYS A 63 -4.67 11.92 12.98
N ALA A 64 -3.93 11.95 11.88
CA ALA A 64 -2.63 12.59 11.75
C ALA A 64 -2.49 13.22 10.35
N PRO A 65 -1.64 14.26 10.18
CA PRO A 65 -1.32 14.80 8.87
C PRO A 65 -0.59 13.73 8.04
N LEU A 66 -1.20 13.33 6.93
CA LEU A 66 -0.65 12.34 6.01
C LEU A 66 -0.45 12.98 4.63
N VAL A 67 0.64 12.60 3.97
CA VAL A 67 0.82 12.85 2.54
C VAL A 67 0.26 11.67 1.78
N PHE A 68 -0.54 11.94 0.75
CA PHE A 68 -1.24 10.91 0.00
C PHE A 68 -0.59 10.68 -1.35
N PHE A 69 -0.50 9.42 -1.73
CA PHE A 69 0.08 8.92 -2.96
C PHE A 69 -0.85 7.91 -3.62
N THR A 70 -0.71 7.77 -4.93
CA THR A 70 -1.24 6.67 -5.70
C THR A 70 -0.06 5.85 -6.20
N LEU A 71 0.02 4.60 -5.76
CA LEU A 71 0.94 3.61 -6.32
C LEU A 71 0.27 2.98 -7.54
N HIS A 72 0.90 3.13 -8.71
CA HIS A 72 0.43 2.51 -9.94
C HIS A 72 1.13 1.18 -10.09
N LEU A 73 0.41 0.09 -9.87
CA LEU A 73 0.87 -1.27 -10.15
C LEU A 73 0.43 -1.68 -11.55
N LYS A 74 1.02 -2.74 -12.09
CA LYS A 74 0.77 -3.29 -13.44
C LYS A 74 -0.70 -3.24 -13.90
N ASP A 75 -1.66 -3.57 -13.04
CA ASP A 75 -3.09 -3.65 -13.39
C ASP A 75 -4.02 -2.91 -12.40
N MET A 76 -3.46 -2.15 -11.45
CA MET A 76 -4.26 -1.50 -10.41
C MET A 76 -3.61 -0.27 -9.82
N LYS A 77 -4.44 0.59 -9.22
CA LYS A 77 -4.00 1.75 -8.45
C LYS A 77 -4.28 1.53 -6.97
N VAL A 78 -3.29 1.81 -6.14
CA VAL A 78 -3.38 1.67 -4.67
C VAL A 78 -3.19 3.05 -4.06
N ALA A 79 -4.21 3.53 -3.35
CA ALA A 79 -4.12 4.77 -2.61
C ALA A 79 -3.42 4.53 -1.27
N VAL A 80 -2.39 5.31 -0.99
CA VAL A 80 -1.55 5.20 0.20
C VAL A 80 -1.43 6.56 0.89
N GLY A 81 -1.54 6.59 2.21
CA GLY A 81 -1.21 7.74 3.05
C GLY A 81 0.03 7.43 3.88
N VAL A 82 0.95 8.39 4.00
CA VAL A 82 2.21 8.22 4.72
C VAL A 82 2.49 9.40 5.66
N ASP A 83 3.18 9.13 6.76
CA ASP A 83 3.78 10.16 7.61
C ASP A 83 5.11 10.68 7.01
N GLU A 84 5.78 11.59 7.72
CA GLU A 84 7.06 12.19 7.27
C GLU A 84 8.15 11.13 7.00
N ASP A 85 8.30 10.16 7.89
CA ASP A 85 9.21 9.03 7.67
C ASP A 85 8.79 8.18 6.45
N GLY A 86 7.49 7.95 6.28
CA GLY A 86 6.94 7.20 5.16
C GLY A 86 7.07 7.94 3.83
N LEU A 87 7.13 9.27 3.84
CA LEU A 87 7.45 10.07 2.66
C LEU A 87 8.88 9.79 2.18
N ALA A 88 9.85 9.74 3.09
CA ALA A 88 11.22 9.36 2.76
C ALA A 88 11.29 7.94 2.17
N PHE A 89 10.50 7.01 2.72
CA PHE A 89 10.37 5.67 2.16
C PHE A 89 9.78 5.66 0.74
N VAL A 90 8.67 6.36 0.50
CA VAL A 90 8.02 6.41 -0.83
C VAL A 90 8.94 7.02 -1.87
N ASN A 91 9.69 8.06 -1.51
CA ASN A 91 10.68 8.68 -2.40
C ASN A 91 11.89 7.76 -2.66
N GLY A 92 12.19 6.86 -1.73
CA GLY A 92 13.26 5.87 -1.86
C GLY A 92 12.84 4.57 -2.56
N LEU A 93 11.55 4.39 -2.89
CA LEU A 93 11.10 3.24 -3.66
C LEU A 93 11.63 3.32 -5.09
N ALA A 94 12.55 2.42 -5.42
CA ALA A 94 13.02 2.26 -6.78
C ALA A 94 11.89 1.68 -7.64
N VAL A 95 11.37 2.49 -8.56
CA VAL A 95 10.52 1.99 -9.63
C VAL A 95 11.41 1.18 -10.57
N PRO A 96 11.19 -0.14 -10.76
CA PRO A 96 12.03 -0.94 -11.63
C PRO A 96 11.99 -0.40 -13.06
N GLU A 97 13.16 -0.18 -13.67
CA GLU A 97 13.31 0.39 -15.03
C GLU A 97 12.56 -0.43 -16.09
N THR A 98 12.51 -1.75 -15.91
CA THR A 98 11.70 -2.68 -16.70
C THR A 98 10.74 -3.41 -15.76
N PRO A 99 9.55 -2.85 -15.51
CA PRO A 99 8.67 -3.42 -14.50
C PRO A 99 8.08 -4.73 -15.03
N SER A 100 8.11 -5.77 -14.20
CA SER A 100 7.76 -7.13 -14.62
C SER A 100 6.34 -7.18 -15.21
N ILE A 101 6.22 -7.76 -16.40
CA ILE A 101 4.92 -8.03 -17.04
C ILE A 101 4.27 -9.31 -16.49
N ASN A 102 4.95 -10.08 -15.65
CA ASN A 102 4.46 -11.33 -15.08
C ASN A 102 4.34 -11.21 -13.54
N GLY A 103 3.26 -11.77 -12.99
CA GLY A 103 2.99 -11.77 -11.55
C GLY A 103 1.66 -11.09 -11.18
N ASN A 104 1.20 -11.35 -9.96
CA ASN A 104 -0.02 -10.76 -9.41
C ASN A 104 0.34 -9.53 -8.56
N PRO A 105 -0.25 -8.34 -8.81
CA PRO A 105 -0.03 -7.14 -7.99
C PRO A 105 -0.60 -7.29 -6.57
N ILE A 106 -1.55 -8.22 -6.40
CA ILE A 106 -2.11 -8.60 -5.12
C ILE A 106 -1.57 -9.98 -4.74
N VAL A 107 -0.90 -10.04 -3.60
CA VAL A 107 -0.42 -11.29 -2.99
C VAL A 107 -1.21 -11.58 -1.73
N GLN A 108 -1.30 -12.85 -1.37
CA GLN A 108 -2.00 -13.30 -0.17
C GLN A 108 -1.10 -14.24 0.62
N ARG A 109 -1.10 -14.11 1.94
CA ARG A 109 -0.47 -15.08 2.84
C ARG A 109 -1.44 -15.55 3.90
N LYS A 110 -1.27 -16.78 4.38
CA LYS A 110 -2.04 -17.30 5.51
C LYS A 110 -1.54 -16.65 6.80
N LEU A 111 -2.48 -16.23 7.64
CA LEU A 111 -2.23 -15.81 9.00
C LEU A 111 -2.10 -17.11 9.83
N LYS A 112 -0.94 -17.29 10.47
CA LYS A 112 -0.71 -18.39 11.42
C LYS A 112 -1.34 -18.09 12.77
#